data_AF-A0AAD5Y7H2-F1
#
_entry.id   AF-A0AAD5Y7H2-F1
#
_cell.length_a   1.000
_cell.length_b   1.000
_cell.length_c   1.000
_cell.angle_alpha   90.00
_cell.angle_beta   90.00
_cell.angle_gamma   90.00
#
_symmetry.space_group_name_H-M   'P 1'
#
loop_
_entity.id
_entity.type
_entity.pdbx_description
1 polymer ?
#
loop_
_entity_poly.entity_id
_entity_poly.type
_entity_poly.pdbx_seq_one_letter_code
_entity_poly.pdbx_strand_id
1 'polypeptide(L)'
;MQPVSAALLVASLVSAGPVAKRDGDDIPVLFKSPLAPHGCTRYVKGFDITGVTTEVDLAFRDGIRSAQDCFERCAQSPATCVSWVWKFTTDPAHRTCTLYSNFNLPAQVSIAFDVQKSTANINNDKLVANNNNPQMGANVPQCTRFNSTTPDDDCMSGMAFLTTANQLIC
;
A
#
# COMPACT_ATOMS: atom_id res chain seq x y z
N MET A 1 -8.42 50.25 48.91
CA MET A 1 -8.21 50.55 47.48
C MET A 1 -7.21 49.54 46.93
N GLN A 2 -7.71 48.49 46.28
CA GLN A 2 -6.94 47.48 45.54
C GLN A 2 -7.41 47.53 44.08
N PRO A 3 -6.53 47.45 43.08
CA PRO A 3 -6.99 47.29 41.71
C PRO A 3 -7.33 45.81 41.47
N VAL A 4 -8.52 45.57 40.93
CA VAL A 4 -8.92 44.27 40.40
C VAL A 4 -8.30 44.15 39.01
N SER A 5 -7.27 43.31 38.88
CA SER A 5 -6.71 42.94 37.57
C SER A 5 -7.74 42.08 36.82
N ALA A 6 -8.29 42.64 35.74
CA ALA A 6 -9.06 41.89 34.77
C ALA A 6 -8.10 40.99 33.96
N ALA A 7 -8.10 39.69 34.25
CA ALA A 7 -7.45 38.70 33.41
C ALA A 7 -8.28 38.53 32.13
N LEU A 8 -7.75 39.02 31.02
CA LEU A 8 -8.33 38.85 29.69
C LEU A 8 -8.12 37.39 29.26
N LEU A 9 -9.15 36.55 29.45
CA LEU A 9 -9.21 35.20 28.89
C LEU A 9 -9.38 35.31 27.37
N VAL A 10 -8.27 35.29 26.63
CA VAL A 10 -8.29 35.11 25.18
C VAL A 10 -8.65 33.65 24.90
N ALA A 11 -9.95 33.37 24.75
CA ALA A 11 -10.41 32.10 24.22
C ALA A 11 -9.97 32.02 22.74
N SER A 12 -8.89 31.31 22.48
CA SER A 12 -8.49 30.92 21.12
C SER A 12 -9.54 29.95 20.58
N LEU A 13 -10.53 30.50 19.89
CA LEU A 13 -11.41 29.75 19.00
C LEU A 13 -10.52 29.17 17.89
N VAL A 14 -10.12 27.90 18.05
CA VAL A 14 -9.67 27.11 16.90
C VAL A 14 -10.91 26.91 16.05
N SER A 15 -11.14 27.80 15.09
CA SER A 15 -12.08 27.51 14.02
C SER A 15 -11.49 26.36 13.24
N ALA A 16 -12.10 25.18 13.36
CA ALA A 16 -11.98 24.19 12.32
C ALA A 16 -12.50 24.88 11.04
N GLY A 17 -11.56 25.32 10.20
CA GLY A 17 -11.90 25.80 8.87
C GLY A 17 -12.75 24.76 8.15
N PRO A 18 -13.59 25.17 7.18
CA PRO A 18 -14.40 24.22 6.43
C PRO A 18 -13.47 23.11 5.93
N VAL A 19 -13.84 21.86 6.24
CA VAL A 19 -13.17 20.66 5.74
C VAL A 19 -13.03 20.84 4.24
N ALA A 20 -11.78 21.01 3.78
CA ALA A 20 -11.46 21.05 2.35
C ALA A 20 -12.10 19.83 1.69
N LYS A 21 -12.74 20.03 0.52
CA LYS A 21 -13.41 19.03 -0.34
C LYS A 21 -13.17 17.57 0.11
N ARG A 22 -14.21 16.89 0.59
CA ARG A 22 -14.19 15.43 0.73
C ARG A 22 -13.99 14.79 -0.65
N ASP A 23 -13.24 13.68 -0.69
CA ASP A 23 -13.08 12.82 -1.86
C ASP A 23 -14.46 12.58 -2.50
N GLY A 24 -14.68 13.10 -3.72
CA GLY A 24 -16.04 13.17 -4.28
C GLY A 24 -16.16 13.56 -5.75
N ASP A 25 -15.52 14.64 -6.21
CA ASP A 25 -15.96 15.23 -7.49
C ASP A 25 -14.95 15.21 -8.65
N ASP A 26 -13.66 14.97 -8.41
CA ASP A 26 -12.64 15.09 -9.46
C ASP A 26 -11.56 13.98 -9.43
N ILE A 27 -11.69 12.95 -8.59
CA ILE A 27 -10.72 11.84 -8.55
C ILE A 27 -11.10 10.83 -9.64
N PRO A 28 -10.23 10.56 -10.64
CA PRO A 28 -10.54 9.58 -11.67
C PRO A 28 -10.71 8.20 -11.06
N VAL A 29 -11.96 7.70 -11.10
CA VAL A 29 -12.28 6.30 -10.78
C VAL A 29 -11.67 5.43 -11.88
N LEU A 30 -10.58 4.72 -11.58
CA LEU A 30 -9.96 3.85 -12.58
C LEU A 30 -10.73 2.58 -12.86
N PHE A 31 -11.34 2.00 -11.83
CA PHE A 31 -12.14 0.79 -11.98
C PHE A 31 -13.35 0.85 -11.04
N LYS A 32 -14.48 0.35 -11.54
CA LYS A 32 -15.69 0.14 -10.74
C LYS A 32 -15.65 -1.30 -10.23
N SER A 33 -15.61 -1.48 -8.92
CA SER A 33 -15.72 -2.79 -8.30
C SER A 33 -17.09 -2.94 -7.63
N PRO A 34 -17.74 -4.11 -7.69
CA PRO A 34 -18.94 -4.39 -6.89
C PRO A 34 -18.70 -4.20 -5.38
N LEU A 35 -17.45 -4.37 -4.92
CA LEU A 35 -17.03 -4.19 -3.53
C LEU A 35 -16.77 -2.70 -3.18
N ALA A 36 -16.60 -1.84 -4.19
CA ALA A 36 -16.39 -0.39 -4.06
C ALA A 36 -17.11 0.37 -5.19
N PRO A 37 -18.45 0.44 -5.14
CA PRO A 37 -19.27 0.98 -6.23
C PRO A 37 -19.05 2.47 -6.50
N HIS A 38 -18.47 3.19 -5.54
CA HIS A 38 -18.13 4.61 -5.64
C HIS A 38 -16.65 4.88 -5.96
N GLY A 39 -15.84 3.84 -6.19
CA GLY A 39 -14.42 3.95 -6.56
C GLY A 39 -13.54 4.38 -5.39
N CYS A 40 -12.77 3.44 -4.81
CA CYS A 40 -12.21 3.65 -3.48
C CYS A 40 -10.75 3.25 -3.30
N THR A 41 -10.05 2.89 -4.36
CA THR A 41 -8.65 2.47 -4.21
C THR A 41 -7.73 3.57 -4.68
N ARG A 42 -6.98 4.16 -3.74
CA ARG A 42 -5.77 4.91 -4.06
C ARG A 42 -4.75 3.92 -4.62
N TYR A 43 -4.44 4.08 -5.89
CA TYR A 43 -3.40 3.34 -6.59
C TYR A 43 -2.29 4.33 -6.98
N VAL A 44 -1.11 3.79 -7.27
CA VAL A 44 -0.05 4.54 -7.93
C VAL A 44 0.29 3.86 -9.26
N LYS A 45 0.71 4.68 -10.22
CA LYS A 45 1.19 4.22 -11.52
C LYS A 45 2.71 4.25 -11.57
N GLY A 46 3.31 3.30 -12.27
CA GLY A 46 4.76 3.25 -12.51
C GLY A 46 5.60 2.73 -11.34
N PHE A 47 5.01 2.42 -10.19
CA PHE A 47 5.72 2.01 -8.99
C PHE A 47 5.23 0.66 -8.45
N ASP A 48 6.18 -0.09 -7.92
CA ASP A 48 6.01 -1.40 -7.31
C ASP A 48 5.96 -1.22 -5.79
N ILE A 49 4.76 -0.95 -5.25
CA ILE A 49 4.57 -0.90 -3.80
C ILE A 49 4.59 -2.34 -3.29
N THR A 50 5.73 -2.74 -2.73
CA THR A 50 5.92 -4.07 -2.14
C THR A 50 5.30 -4.15 -0.76
N GLY A 51 4.74 -5.33 -0.43
CA GLY A 51 4.38 -5.67 0.95
C GLY A 51 5.52 -6.38 1.69
N VAL A 52 5.30 -6.61 2.98
CA VAL A 52 6.37 -6.84 3.96
C VAL A 52 6.67 -8.30 4.30
N THR A 53 5.84 -9.26 3.89
CA THR A 53 5.92 -10.61 4.46
C THR A 53 5.94 -11.74 3.45
N THR A 54 4.89 -11.90 2.64
CA THR A 54 4.78 -12.97 1.65
C THR A 54 4.07 -12.47 0.40
N GLU A 55 4.32 -13.15 -0.72
CA GLU A 55 3.74 -12.81 -2.01
C GLU A 55 3.06 -14.03 -2.64
N VAL A 56 2.01 -13.75 -3.42
CA VAL A 56 1.36 -14.71 -4.31
C VAL A 56 1.35 -14.11 -5.71
N ASP A 57 2.02 -14.79 -6.64
CA ASP A 57 2.04 -14.39 -8.04
C ASP A 57 0.94 -15.10 -8.83
N LEU A 58 0.19 -14.31 -9.58
CA LEU A 58 -0.89 -14.73 -10.45
C LEU A 58 -0.63 -14.22 -11.86
N ALA A 59 -0.78 -15.10 -12.83
CA ALA A 59 -0.48 -14.82 -14.22
C ALA A 59 -1.75 -14.70 -15.07
N PHE A 60 -1.57 -14.41 -16.36
CA PHE A 60 -2.66 -14.33 -17.33
C PHE A 60 -3.48 -15.63 -17.41
N ARG A 61 -2.84 -16.79 -17.20
CA ARG A 61 -3.50 -18.10 -17.14
C ARG A 61 -4.45 -18.26 -15.94
N ASP A 62 -4.24 -17.46 -14.89
CA ASP A 62 -5.05 -17.46 -13.66
C ASP A 62 -6.24 -16.50 -13.76
N GLY A 63 -6.49 -15.95 -14.96
CA GLY A 63 -7.60 -15.04 -15.23
C GLY A 63 -7.27 -13.56 -15.01
N ILE A 64 -6.01 -13.23 -14.69
CA ILE A 64 -5.56 -11.83 -14.52
C ILE A 64 -5.33 -11.19 -15.89
N ARG A 65 -6.23 -10.32 -16.33
CA ARG A 65 -6.12 -9.61 -17.62
C ARG A 65 -5.88 -8.11 -17.44
N SER A 66 -6.13 -7.58 -16.25
CA SER A 66 -6.08 -6.17 -15.94
C SER A 66 -5.65 -5.91 -14.49
N ALA A 67 -5.29 -4.66 -14.19
CA ALA A 67 -5.08 -4.19 -12.82
C ALA A 67 -6.35 -4.34 -11.96
N GLN A 68 -7.54 -4.23 -12.56
CA GLN A 68 -8.80 -4.44 -11.84
C GLN A 68 -8.93 -5.90 -11.38
N ASP A 69 -8.63 -6.88 -12.23
CA ASP A 69 -8.67 -8.29 -11.85
C ASP A 69 -7.69 -8.57 -10.68
N CYS A 70 -6.51 -7.94 -10.74
CA CYS A 70 -5.51 -8.03 -9.68
C CYS A 70 -6.03 -7.46 -8.35
N PHE A 71 -6.61 -6.26 -8.40
CA PHE A 71 -7.24 -5.63 -7.24
C PHE A 71 -8.36 -6.49 -6.65
N GLU A 72 -9.29 -6.96 -7.49
CA GLU A 72 -10.44 -7.73 -7.05
C GLU A 72 -10.01 -9.03 -6.37
N ARG A 73 -8.96 -9.68 -6.89
CA ARG A 73 -8.40 -10.87 -6.27
C ARG A 73 -7.84 -10.60 -4.87
N CYS A 74 -7.17 -9.46 -4.68
CA CYS A 74 -6.72 -9.04 -3.35
C CYS A 74 -7.91 -8.76 -2.43
N ALA A 75 -8.90 -8.00 -2.91
CA ALA A 75 -10.08 -7.60 -2.15
C ALA A 75 -10.95 -8.80 -1.72
N GLN A 76 -10.95 -9.89 -2.49
CA GLN A 76 -11.61 -11.15 -2.13
C GLN A 76 -10.91 -11.93 -1.02
N SER A 77 -9.67 -11.59 -0.68
CA SER A 77 -8.83 -12.30 0.31
C SER A 77 -8.35 -11.38 1.44
N PRO A 78 -9.24 -10.64 2.13
CA PRO A 78 -8.84 -9.54 3.02
C PRO A 78 -8.06 -9.96 4.27
N ALA A 79 -8.20 -11.22 4.69
CA ALA A 79 -7.42 -11.77 5.80
C ALA A 79 -5.95 -11.99 5.40
N THR A 80 -5.66 -12.13 4.11
CA THR A 80 -4.35 -12.57 3.60
C THR A 80 -3.77 -11.67 2.52
N CYS A 81 -4.47 -10.64 2.07
CA CYS A 81 -3.99 -9.67 1.09
C CYS A 81 -4.37 -8.25 1.51
N VAL A 82 -3.43 -7.32 1.37
CA VAL A 82 -3.66 -5.89 1.64
C VAL A 82 -3.06 -5.00 0.56
N SER A 83 -2.08 -5.49 -0.19
CA SER A 83 -1.42 -4.77 -1.26
C SER A 83 -1.29 -5.65 -2.49
N TRP A 84 -1.35 -5.03 -3.66
CA TRP A 84 -1.30 -5.70 -4.94
C TRP A 84 -0.50 -4.86 -5.93
N VAL A 85 0.17 -5.54 -6.86
CA VAL A 85 0.94 -4.93 -7.93
C VAL A 85 0.67 -5.67 -9.24
N TRP A 86 0.31 -4.94 -10.28
CA TRP A 86 0.13 -5.43 -11.64
C TRP A 86 1.25 -4.89 -12.53
N LYS A 87 2.21 -5.74 -12.88
CA LYS A 87 3.48 -5.38 -13.56
C LYS A 87 4.01 -6.51 -14.43
N PHE A 88 5.01 -6.24 -15.27
CA PHE A 88 5.76 -7.31 -15.94
C PHE A 88 6.72 -7.97 -14.95
N THR A 89 6.66 -9.30 -14.83
CA THR A 89 7.58 -10.08 -13.97
C THR A 89 8.19 -11.24 -14.75
N THR A 90 7.36 -12.21 -15.13
CA THR A 90 7.75 -13.54 -15.64
C THR A 90 7.33 -13.77 -17.08
N ASP A 91 6.40 -12.96 -17.61
CA ASP A 91 5.89 -13.04 -18.97
C ASP A 91 6.17 -11.70 -19.70
N PRO A 92 6.81 -11.70 -20.88
CA PRO A 92 6.98 -10.50 -21.69
C PRO A 92 5.70 -9.99 -22.36
N ALA A 93 4.70 -10.85 -22.58
CA ALA A 93 3.49 -10.52 -23.32
C ALA A 93 2.39 -9.95 -22.40
N HIS A 94 2.33 -10.40 -21.15
CA HIS A 94 1.30 -9.99 -20.21
C HIS A 94 1.89 -9.59 -18.86
N ARG A 95 1.30 -8.56 -18.25
CA ARG A 95 1.56 -8.23 -16.86
C ARG A 95 0.97 -9.32 -15.95
N THR A 96 1.67 -9.63 -14.89
CA THR A 96 1.21 -10.51 -13.81
C THR A 96 0.71 -9.66 -12.64
N CYS A 97 0.00 -10.29 -11.73
CA CYS A 97 -0.44 -9.71 -10.47
C CYS A 97 0.34 -10.36 -9.32
N THR A 98 1.05 -9.55 -8.53
CA THR A 98 1.66 -9.96 -7.27
C THR A 98 0.80 -9.44 -6.14
N LEU A 99 0.30 -10.35 -5.30
CA LEU A 99 -0.48 -10.05 -4.12
C LEU A 99 0.42 -10.15 -2.89
N TYR A 100 0.50 -9.08 -2.12
CA TYR A 100 1.26 -9.10 -0.87
C TYR A 100 0.34 -9.27 0.33
N SER A 101 0.84 -10.07 1.27
CA SER A 101 0.12 -10.36 2.50
C SER A 101 -0.11 -9.15 3.39
N ASN A 102 -1.09 -9.30 4.28
CA ASN A 102 -1.46 -8.27 5.24
C ASN A 102 -0.23 -7.83 6.07
N PHE A 103 -0.13 -6.52 6.32
CA PHE A 103 0.92 -5.93 7.18
C PHE A 103 0.77 -6.41 8.62
N ASN A 104 -0.45 -6.71 9.04
CA ASN A 104 -0.73 -7.26 10.36
C ASN A 104 -0.34 -8.73 10.38
N LEU A 105 0.71 -9.03 11.14
CA LEU A 105 1.03 -10.40 11.50
C LEU A 105 -0.12 -11.01 12.31
N PRO A 106 -0.39 -12.33 12.18
CA PRO A 106 -1.28 -13.02 13.10
C PRO A 106 -0.85 -12.77 14.55
N ALA A 107 -1.80 -12.82 15.48
CA ALA A 107 -1.49 -12.68 16.89
C ALA A 107 -0.37 -13.66 17.29
N GLN A 108 0.60 -13.17 18.07
CA GLN A 108 1.75 -13.93 18.56
C GLN A 108 2.76 -14.37 17.47
N VAL A 109 2.68 -13.84 16.25
CA VAL A 109 3.73 -14.01 15.24
C VAL A 109 4.70 -12.84 15.31
N SER A 110 6.00 -13.16 15.37
CA SER A 110 7.09 -12.19 15.27
C SER A 110 7.99 -12.56 14.09
N ILE A 111 8.42 -11.56 13.32
CA ILE A 111 9.44 -11.76 12.28
C ILE A 111 10.80 -11.51 12.90
N ALA A 112 11.66 -12.53 12.84
CA ALA A 112 13.06 -12.43 13.19
C ALA A 112 13.90 -12.62 11.93
N PHE A 113 14.83 -11.69 11.68
CA PHE A 113 15.83 -11.84 10.63
C PHE A 113 17.04 -12.56 11.22
N ASP A 114 17.30 -13.80 10.79
CA ASP A 114 18.53 -14.51 11.13
C ASP A 114 19.67 -14.00 10.25
N VAL A 115 20.33 -12.96 10.75
CA VAL A 115 21.47 -12.31 10.10
C VAL A 115 22.72 -13.20 10.00
N GLN A 116 22.81 -14.27 10.78
CA GLN A 116 24.00 -15.15 10.83
C GLN A 116 23.88 -16.34 9.87
N LYS A 117 22.65 -16.80 9.58
CA LYS A 117 22.39 -17.97 8.72
C LYS A 117 21.81 -17.64 7.36
N SER A 118 21.55 -16.37 7.05
CA SER A 118 21.01 -16.00 5.74
C SER A 118 22.02 -16.29 4.63
N THR A 119 21.64 -17.15 3.68
CA THR A 119 22.40 -17.39 2.43
C THR A 119 22.08 -16.35 1.35
N ALA A 120 21.07 -15.51 1.57
CA ALA A 120 20.66 -14.43 0.70
C ALA A 120 21.18 -13.08 1.23
N ASN A 121 21.46 -12.15 0.31
CA ASN A 121 21.82 -10.79 0.69
C ASN A 121 20.59 -10.05 1.24
N ILE A 122 20.43 -10.09 2.56
CA ILE A 122 19.40 -9.35 3.31
C ILE A 122 19.90 -7.96 3.74
N ASN A 123 21.01 -7.48 3.17
CA ASN A 123 21.63 -6.21 3.55
C ASN A 123 22.03 -6.16 5.04
N ASN A 124 22.58 -7.28 5.52
CA ASN A 124 22.90 -7.52 6.93
C ASN A 124 23.76 -6.40 7.54
N ASP A 125 24.80 -5.96 6.83
CA ASP A 125 25.70 -4.90 7.29
C ASP A 125 24.93 -3.61 7.61
N LYS A 126 23.93 -3.24 6.79
CA LYS A 126 23.07 -2.08 7.08
C LYS A 126 22.08 -2.37 8.20
N LEU A 127 21.51 -3.57 8.31
CA LEU A 127 20.61 -3.90 9.42
C LEU A 127 21.33 -3.76 10.77
N VAL A 128 22.54 -4.32 10.87
CA VAL A 128 23.38 -4.23 12.07
C VAL A 128 23.84 -2.79 12.34
N ALA A 129 24.34 -2.09 11.32
CA ALA A 129 24.80 -0.70 11.47
C ALA A 129 23.69 0.26 11.93
N ASN A 130 22.43 -0.10 11.65
CA ASN A 130 21.26 0.70 12.02
C ASN A 130 20.47 0.11 13.20
N ASN A 131 21.13 -0.70 14.02
CA ASN A 131 20.57 -1.27 15.25
C ASN A 131 19.22 -1.98 15.03
N ASN A 132 19.10 -2.72 13.92
CA ASN A 132 17.87 -3.41 13.51
C ASN A 132 16.63 -2.51 13.50
N ASN A 133 16.77 -1.22 13.17
CA ASN A 133 15.63 -0.29 13.13
C ASN A 133 14.65 -0.69 12.01
N PRO A 134 13.44 -1.18 12.34
CA PRO A 134 12.48 -1.64 11.34
C PRO A 134 11.85 -0.49 10.53
N GLN A 135 12.08 0.76 10.93
CA GLN A 135 11.58 1.96 10.23
C GLN A 135 12.56 2.46 9.13
N MET A 136 13.72 1.84 8.98
CA MET A 136 14.63 2.19 7.88
C MET A 136 14.11 1.61 6.56
N GLY A 137 13.36 2.41 5.82
CA GLY A 137 12.87 2.07 4.49
C GLY A 137 13.90 2.30 3.37
N ALA A 138 13.50 1.98 2.15
CA ALA A 138 14.18 2.34 0.90
C ALA A 138 13.23 3.13 0.00
N ASN A 139 13.77 3.70 -1.09
CA ASN A 139 12.93 4.29 -2.12
C ASN A 139 12.01 3.22 -2.72
N VAL A 140 10.77 3.61 -3.02
CA VAL A 140 9.81 2.73 -3.70
C VAL A 140 10.36 2.39 -5.10
N PRO A 141 10.47 1.11 -5.48
CA PRO A 141 10.98 0.73 -6.79
C PRO A 141 10.07 1.21 -7.94
N GLN A 142 10.67 1.67 -9.03
CA GLN A 142 9.96 1.92 -10.28
C GLN A 142 9.77 0.61 -11.03
N CYS A 143 8.57 0.37 -11.56
CA CYS A 143 8.33 -0.78 -12.42
C CYS A 143 9.08 -0.62 -13.74
N THR A 144 9.53 -1.74 -14.30
CA THR A 144 10.16 -1.77 -15.62
C THR A 144 9.46 -2.76 -16.54
N ARG A 145 9.72 -2.62 -17.84
CA ARG A 145 9.35 -3.64 -18.83
C ARG A 145 10.09 -4.95 -18.56
N PHE A 146 9.53 -6.06 -19.01
CA PHE A 146 10.10 -7.40 -18.81
C PHE A 146 11.59 -7.44 -19.20
N ASN A 147 12.43 -7.84 -18.24
CA ASN A 147 13.88 -7.94 -18.39
C ASN A 147 14.55 -6.69 -19.01
N SER A 148 14.09 -5.51 -18.60
CA SER A 148 14.59 -4.21 -19.09
C SER A 148 14.73 -3.21 -17.93
N THR A 149 15.48 -2.13 -18.19
CA THR A 149 15.54 -0.93 -17.33
C THR A 149 14.59 0.17 -17.80
N THR A 150 13.87 -0.04 -18.90
CA THR A 150 12.88 0.92 -19.39
C THR A 150 11.71 1.00 -18.40
N PRO A 151 11.37 2.21 -17.90
CA PRO A 151 10.22 2.40 -17.03
C PRO A 151 8.92 1.88 -17.65
N ASP A 152 8.06 1.30 -16.81
CA ASP A 152 6.70 0.93 -17.16
C ASP A 152 5.70 1.82 -16.41
N ASP A 153 5.40 3.00 -16.96
CA ASP A 153 4.48 3.98 -16.36
C ASP A 153 3.02 3.49 -16.28
N ASP A 154 2.69 2.41 -16.99
CA ASP A 154 1.37 1.77 -16.96
C ASP A 154 1.28 0.64 -15.92
N CYS A 155 2.40 0.30 -15.25
CA CYS A 155 2.37 -0.54 -14.06
C CYS A 155 1.46 0.08 -13.00
N MET A 156 0.76 -0.75 -12.24
CA MET A 156 -0.20 -0.29 -11.25
C MET A 156 0.00 -1.01 -9.93
N SER A 157 -0.04 -0.27 -8.82
CA SER A 157 -0.05 -0.86 -7.49
C SER A 157 -0.99 -0.12 -6.56
N GLY A 158 -1.47 -0.80 -5.53
CA GLY A 158 -2.41 -0.21 -4.60
C GLY A 158 -2.62 -1.04 -3.35
N MET A 159 -3.52 -0.56 -2.50
CA MET A 159 -3.94 -1.26 -1.30
C MET A 159 -5.44 -1.57 -1.33
N ALA A 160 -5.81 -2.70 -0.74
CA ALA A 160 -7.19 -3.16 -0.61
C ALA A 160 -7.54 -3.26 0.88
N PHE A 161 -7.84 -2.12 1.49
CA PHE A 161 -8.24 -2.07 2.90
C PHE A 161 -9.74 -2.32 3.05
N LEU A 162 -10.11 -3.24 3.94
CA LEU A 162 -11.49 -3.40 4.37
C LEU A 162 -11.71 -2.84 5.77
N THR A 163 -12.87 -2.24 6.00
CA THR A 163 -13.40 -1.97 7.34
C THR A 163 -13.74 -3.26 8.07
N THR A 164 -13.98 -3.16 9.37
CA THR A 164 -14.51 -4.29 10.18
C THR A 164 -15.88 -4.79 9.69
N ALA A 165 -16.60 -4.00 8.88
CA ALA A 165 -17.85 -4.40 8.22
C ALA A 165 -17.61 -5.03 6.83
N ASN A 166 -16.36 -5.37 6.49
CA ASN A 166 -15.96 -5.95 5.22
C ASN A 166 -16.27 -5.05 4.00
N GLN A 167 -16.19 -3.73 4.19
CA GLN A 167 -16.37 -2.73 3.13
C GLN A 167 -15.02 -2.13 2.75
N LEU A 168 -14.74 -1.94 1.46
CA LEU A 168 -13.52 -1.26 1.02
C LEU A 168 -13.48 0.18 1.52
N ILE A 169 -12.35 0.59 2.10
CA ILE A 169 -12.13 1.96 2.56
C ILE A 169 -11.69 2.82 1.38
N CYS A 170 -12.43 3.92 1.20
CA CYS A 170 -12.11 5.16 0.50
C CYS A 170 -11.94 6.23 1.60
#